data_AF-A0AA38RZF2-F1
#
_entry.id   AF-A0AA38RZF2-F1
#
_cell.length_a   1.000
_cell.length_b   1.000
_cell.length_c   1.000
_cell.angle_alpha   90.00
_cell.angle_beta   90.00
_cell.angle_gamma   90.00
#
_symmetry.space_group_name_H-M   'P 1'
#
loop_
_entity.id
_entity.type
_entity.pdbx_description
1 polymer ?
#
loop_
_entity_poly.entity_id
_entity_poly.type
_entity_poly.pdbx_seq_one_letter_code
_entity_poly.pdbx_strand_id
1 'polypeptide(L)'
;METPVRQINHRPIVDFTTFVNDTKAKYKGRNGRREPAFYIPHGPLYEYWTPATIRAVLQSFEFIYPTDHIRESYLRVFSTLVYINMVEFLDILIIHNVHDGFFPRRFLPPALEGPIYKPLLNAIIKEQWIFFPLVLDKKLLGTHLDSDCILPFDTEEQLVERGTAQLSKQPRLSEISHSGCFVVKTYKDSKYSLYRNEVKILTQLHEHEYSNVVGYYGCFEQDHTYNIILQYADGGNLWDFLKDEDPPKTWEELWRFWKSFSSILDGLHAIHQCAMGKLEKSAYRAVHQDIKPQNILLCRGESDLLYDFVPMIADFGNADIKFLDSDKMDLDRNYGLCIDRGGSQTYGAPEASHHRDSLGNGMNRISEKADMFSIGCVISVVASWIAFGRQGMQESFERRSEAVKRLDNIEDRGHIGCFHNGVEVLPVVMGRQSLNFYEQHSHMHATGSMPRRRPLHLTQELIVSYKSNANATPLRDKVLRHEFRGETDLMEDNFGKIVDDVLWNRLPPDKTRHTWPPRPFSKKKPISIFILTDGRWGKNPGVENPIKRLMREMEDRKLSRTCVMFQFLRFGDDTEGIRNLEYLNSFGRDYGFDIVDTRPIEGSSVYEMFRGSISQNSDNSDDI
;
A
#
# COMPACT_ATOMS: atom_id res chain seq x y z
N MET A 1 63.40 32.34 -40.24
CA MET A 1 63.20 32.48 -38.79
C MET A 1 62.17 31.45 -38.40
N GLU A 2 62.63 30.31 -37.91
CA GLU A 2 61.76 29.33 -37.27
C GLU A 2 61.17 29.99 -36.03
N THR A 3 59.85 30.10 -35.98
CA THR A 3 59.12 30.50 -34.77
C THR A 3 59.49 29.49 -33.67
N PRO A 4 59.96 29.94 -32.50
CA PRO A 4 60.29 29.01 -31.43
C PRO A 4 59.01 28.28 -31.04
N VAL A 5 59.02 26.95 -31.18
CA VAL A 5 58.00 26.07 -30.60
C VAL A 5 58.08 26.32 -29.10
N ARG A 6 57.13 27.11 -28.58
CA ARG A 6 57.08 27.46 -27.16
C ARG A 6 56.90 26.18 -26.36
N GLN A 7 57.82 25.92 -25.44
CA GLN A 7 57.69 24.81 -24.50
C GLN A 7 56.56 25.11 -23.52
N ILE A 8 55.44 24.42 -23.69
CA ILE A 8 54.35 24.40 -22.70
C ILE A 8 54.92 23.78 -21.43
N ASN A 9 54.72 24.44 -20.28
CA ASN A 9 55.05 23.84 -19.00
C ASN A 9 54.07 22.71 -18.70
N HIS A 10 54.44 21.47 -19.02
CA HIS A 10 53.56 20.31 -18.84
C HIS A 10 53.44 19.85 -17.38
N ARG A 11 54.20 20.42 -16.43
CA ARG A 11 54.21 19.97 -15.04
C ARG A 11 52.82 19.94 -14.39
N PRO A 12 51.98 21.00 -14.48
CA PRO A 12 50.63 20.97 -13.92
C PRO A 12 49.73 19.87 -14.51
N ILE A 13 49.95 19.50 -15.78
CA ILE A 13 49.22 18.44 -16.48
C ILE A 13 49.65 17.06 -15.95
N VAL A 14 50.96 16.85 -15.79
CA VAL A 14 51.54 15.62 -15.22
C VAL A 14 51.10 15.43 -13.77
N ASP A 15 51.11 16.50 -12.97
CA ASP A 15 50.68 16.49 -11.58
C ASP A 15 49.20 16.07 -11.48
N PHE A 16 48.32 16.63 -12.34
CA PHE A 16 46.90 16.24 -12.36
C PHE A 16 46.68 14.81 -12.84
N THR A 17 47.41 14.37 -13.88
CA THR A 17 47.32 12.99 -14.39
C THR A 17 47.72 11.97 -13.32
N THR A 18 48.74 12.29 -12.52
CA THR A 18 49.18 11.49 -11.37
C THR A 18 48.07 11.44 -10.31
N PHE A 19 47.51 12.60 -9.95
CA PHE A 19 46.36 12.67 -9.05
C PHE A 19 45.18 11.81 -9.52
N VAL A 20 44.82 11.86 -10.81
CA VAL A 20 43.74 11.06 -11.38
C VAL A 20 44.03 9.57 -11.24
N ASN A 21 45.26 9.14 -11.57
CA ASN A 21 45.65 7.73 -11.47
C ASN A 21 45.65 7.20 -10.03
N ASP A 22 46.08 8.01 -9.07
CA ASP A 22 46.09 7.64 -7.65
C ASP A 22 44.67 7.65 -7.05
N THR A 23 43.82 8.56 -7.52
CA THR A 23 42.46 8.75 -7.00
C THR A 23 41.50 7.71 -7.56
N LYS A 24 41.56 7.41 -8.87
CA LYS A 24 40.64 6.46 -9.52
C LYS A 24 40.72 5.06 -8.89
N ALA A 25 41.88 4.66 -8.37
CA ALA A 25 42.05 3.39 -7.68
C ALA A 25 41.16 3.23 -6.43
N LYS A 26 40.71 4.35 -5.84
CA LYS A 26 39.87 4.41 -4.64
C LYS A 26 38.37 4.40 -4.96
N TYR A 27 37.98 4.76 -6.18
CA TYR A 27 36.58 4.94 -6.58
C TYR A 27 36.25 4.04 -7.76
N LYS A 28 35.57 2.94 -7.43
CA LYS A 28 35.13 1.93 -8.39
C LYS A 28 33.63 2.01 -8.55
N GLY A 29 33.20 1.80 -9.78
CA GLY A 29 31.80 1.69 -10.16
C GLY A 29 31.66 0.64 -11.26
N ARG A 30 30.50 0.66 -11.93
CA ARG A 30 30.23 -0.21 -13.07
C ARG A 30 29.56 0.57 -14.18
N ASN A 31 29.86 0.22 -15.42
CA ASN A 31 29.12 0.73 -16.56
C ASN A 31 27.80 -0.05 -16.76
N GLY A 32 27.02 0.31 -17.77
CA GLY A 32 25.75 -0.37 -18.10
C GLY A 32 25.90 -1.86 -18.40
N ARG A 33 27.05 -2.27 -18.93
CA ARG A 33 27.41 -3.67 -19.21
C ARG A 33 27.84 -4.46 -17.96
N ARG A 34 27.73 -3.83 -16.78
CA ARG A 34 28.20 -4.35 -15.48
C ARG A 34 29.71 -4.58 -15.39
N GLU A 35 30.48 -4.01 -16.30
CA GLU A 35 31.94 -4.10 -16.29
C GLU A 35 32.50 -3.14 -15.23
N PRO A 36 33.50 -3.54 -14.44
CA PRO A 36 34.16 -2.65 -13.50
C PRO A 36 34.77 -1.44 -14.22
N ALA A 37 34.48 -0.25 -13.70
CA ALA A 37 34.99 1.01 -14.21
C ALA A 37 35.45 1.91 -13.06
N PHE A 38 36.34 2.86 -13.34
CA PHE A 38 36.83 3.81 -12.35
C PHE A 38 36.34 5.20 -12.70
N TYR A 39 36.02 5.98 -11.67
CA TYR A 39 35.57 7.36 -11.83
C TYR A 39 36.18 8.23 -10.74
N ILE A 40 36.00 9.55 -10.84
CA ILE A 40 36.37 10.50 -9.81
C ILE A 40 35.12 11.30 -9.42
N PRO A 41 34.69 11.25 -8.14
CA PRO A 41 33.59 12.09 -7.66
C PRO A 41 33.92 13.58 -7.77
N HIS A 42 32.90 14.44 -7.70
CA HIS A 42 33.11 15.88 -7.83
C HIS A 42 33.88 16.45 -6.61
N GLY A 43 33.64 15.94 -5.40
CA GLY A 43 34.38 16.32 -4.18
C GLY A 43 35.92 16.30 -4.32
N PRO A 44 36.56 15.16 -4.63
CA PRO A 44 38.01 15.09 -4.84
C PRO A 44 38.53 16.01 -5.96
N LEU A 45 37.78 16.18 -7.06
CA LEU A 45 38.13 17.14 -8.11
C LEU A 45 38.13 18.58 -7.58
N TYR A 46 37.09 18.93 -6.81
CA TYR A 46 36.94 20.25 -6.22
C TYR A 46 38.05 20.53 -5.20
N GLU A 47 38.47 19.55 -4.40
CA GLU A 47 39.60 19.69 -3.48
C GLU A 47 40.94 19.92 -4.22
N TYR A 48 41.19 19.17 -5.30
CA TYR A 48 42.42 19.33 -6.09
C TYR A 48 42.48 20.68 -6.82
N TRP A 49 41.38 21.10 -7.46
CA TRP A 49 41.36 22.24 -8.38
C TRP A 49 41.24 23.61 -7.70
N THR A 50 42.08 23.90 -6.72
CA THR A 50 42.19 25.23 -6.10
C THR A 50 42.41 26.35 -7.13
N PRO A 51 42.10 27.62 -6.81
CA PRO A 51 42.43 28.75 -7.68
C PRO A 51 43.91 28.80 -8.10
N ALA A 52 44.83 28.32 -7.26
CA ALA A 52 46.25 28.24 -7.58
C ALA A 52 46.56 27.16 -8.63
N THR A 53 45.99 25.95 -8.48
CA THR A 53 46.25 24.84 -9.42
C THR A 53 45.60 25.07 -10.77
N ILE A 54 44.39 25.63 -10.81
CA ILE A 54 43.76 26.08 -12.07
C ILE A 54 44.64 27.13 -12.75
N ARG A 55 45.07 28.16 -12.00
CA ARG A 55 45.89 29.26 -12.56
C ARG A 55 47.22 28.76 -13.14
N ALA A 56 47.86 27.78 -12.52
CA ALA A 56 49.11 27.19 -13.02
C ALA A 56 48.94 26.56 -14.41
N VAL A 57 47.82 25.87 -14.66
CA VAL A 57 47.48 25.34 -15.98
C VAL A 57 47.18 26.49 -16.95
N LEU A 58 46.30 27.43 -16.59
CA LEU A 58 45.94 28.55 -17.47
C LEU A 58 47.16 29.37 -17.91
N GLN A 59 48.10 29.62 -17.01
CA GLN A 59 49.37 30.30 -17.31
C GLN A 59 50.24 29.53 -18.31
N SER A 60 50.20 28.20 -18.31
CA SER A 60 50.96 27.37 -19.24
C SER A 60 50.45 27.46 -20.69
N PHE A 61 49.21 27.91 -20.87
CA PHE A 61 48.54 28.10 -22.17
C PHE A 61 48.21 29.58 -22.45
N GLU A 62 48.71 30.51 -21.65
CA GLU A 62 48.45 31.97 -21.75
C GLU A 62 46.95 32.35 -21.72
N PHE A 63 46.10 31.54 -21.09
CA PHE A 63 44.68 31.83 -20.94
C PHE A 63 44.41 32.82 -19.80
N ILE A 64 43.46 33.75 -20.04
CA ILE A 64 43.02 34.75 -19.09
C ILE A 64 41.54 34.54 -18.78
N TYR A 65 41.25 33.56 -17.91
CA TYR A 65 39.90 33.28 -17.41
C TYR A 65 39.86 33.37 -15.88
N PRO A 66 38.74 33.83 -15.29
CA PRO A 66 38.54 33.77 -13.84
C PRO A 66 38.59 32.31 -13.36
N THR A 67 39.44 32.01 -12.39
CA THR A 67 39.59 30.65 -11.84
C THR A 67 38.31 30.13 -11.21
N ASP A 68 37.51 31.03 -10.61
CA ASP A 68 36.25 30.68 -9.96
C ASP A 68 35.21 30.24 -10.99
N HIS A 69 35.16 30.89 -12.15
CA HIS A 69 34.28 30.49 -13.24
C HIS A 69 34.59 29.09 -13.76
N ILE A 70 35.87 28.76 -13.93
CA ILE A 70 36.30 27.40 -14.30
C ILE A 70 35.90 26.41 -13.21
N ARG A 71 36.16 26.74 -11.94
CA ARG A 71 35.90 25.88 -10.79
C ARG A 71 34.41 25.60 -10.57
N GLU A 72 33.53 26.55 -10.88
CA GLU A 72 32.09 26.43 -10.62
C GLU A 72 31.31 25.83 -11.80
N SER A 73 31.72 26.11 -13.04
CA SER A 73 30.92 25.75 -14.23
C SER A 73 31.60 24.74 -15.16
N TYR A 74 32.93 24.61 -15.10
CA TYR A 74 33.71 23.81 -16.04
C TYR A 74 34.64 22.82 -15.33
N LEU A 75 34.41 22.51 -14.06
CA LEU A 75 35.35 21.72 -13.25
C LEU A 75 35.65 20.37 -13.90
N ARG A 76 34.62 19.65 -14.36
CA ARG A 76 34.74 18.32 -14.97
C ARG A 76 35.21 18.40 -16.42
N VAL A 77 34.74 19.40 -17.18
CA VAL A 77 35.23 19.66 -18.56
C VAL A 77 36.72 19.98 -18.54
N PHE A 78 37.13 20.92 -17.68
CA PHE A 78 38.52 21.31 -17.50
C PHE A 78 39.37 20.13 -17.05
N SER A 79 38.91 19.34 -16.07
CA SER A 79 39.55 18.09 -15.67
C SER A 79 39.76 17.13 -16.85
N THR A 80 38.73 16.95 -17.68
CA THR A 80 38.80 16.09 -18.86
C THR A 80 39.85 16.59 -19.85
N LEU A 81 39.86 17.90 -20.16
CA LEU A 81 40.83 18.51 -21.08
C LEU A 81 42.27 18.39 -20.60
N VAL A 82 42.50 18.63 -19.30
CA VAL A 82 43.84 18.46 -18.71
C VAL A 82 44.27 17.00 -18.78
N TYR A 83 43.38 16.06 -18.43
CA TYR A 83 43.69 14.63 -18.45
C TYR A 83 44.03 14.09 -19.84
N ILE A 84 43.29 14.51 -20.87
CA ILE A 84 43.56 14.12 -22.27
C ILE A 84 44.66 14.97 -22.93
N ASN A 85 45.25 15.92 -22.20
CA ASN A 85 46.27 16.86 -22.67
C ASN A 85 45.82 17.65 -23.92
N MET A 86 44.63 18.23 -23.87
CA MET A 86 44.03 19.05 -24.94
C MET A 86 43.47 20.38 -24.38
N VAL A 87 44.19 20.99 -23.43
CA VAL A 87 43.75 22.23 -22.74
C VAL A 87 43.66 23.41 -23.70
N GLU A 88 44.40 23.40 -24.81
CA GLU A 88 44.37 24.42 -25.86
C GLU A 88 42.97 24.66 -26.46
N PHE A 89 42.02 23.73 -26.27
CA PHE A 89 40.62 23.90 -26.69
C PHE A 89 39.69 24.45 -25.61
N LEU A 90 40.21 24.87 -24.46
CA LEU A 90 39.38 25.41 -23.36
C LEU A 90 38.63 26.68 -23.79
N ASP A 91 39.30 27.59 -24.50
CA ASP A 91 38.74 28.85 -24.96
C ASP A 91 37.52 28.65 -25.86
N ILE A 92 37.63 27.75 -26.83
CA ILE A 92 36.58 27.48 -27.80
C ILE A 92 35.38 26.79 -27.14
N LEU A 93 35.61 25.92 -26.15
CA LEU A 93 34.54 25.31 -25.38
C LEU A 93 33.80 26.34 -24.51
N ILE A 94 34.52 27.29 -23.89
CA ILE A 94 33.90 28.39 -23.13
C ILE A 94 33.09 29.31 -24.05
N ILE A 95 33.64 29.70 -25.20
CA ILE A 95 32.96 30.58 -26.18
C ILE A 95 31.63 29.97 -26.65
N HIS A 96 31.59 28.64 -26.81
CA HIS A 96 30.39 27.92 -27.21
C HIS A 96 29.55 27.37 -26.05
N ASN A 97 29.81 27.81 -24.81
CA ASN A 97 29.09 27.42 -23.61
C ASN A 97 29.00 25.89 -23.40
N VAL A 98 30.10 25.19 -23.67
CA VAL A 98 30.24 23.75 -23.45
C VAL A 98 30.76 23.52 -22.02
N HIS A 99 29.87 23.68 -21.06
CA HIS A 99 30.14 23.58 -19.61
C HIS A 99 29.81 22.18 -19.07
N ASP A 100 30.00 21.93 -17.77
CA ASP A 100 29.80 20.61 -17.15
C ASP A 100 28.39 20.03 -17.37
N GLY A 101 27.36 20.88 -17.45
CA GLY A 101 25.99 20.46 -17.72
C GLY A 101 25.71 20.06 -19.17
N PHE A 102 26.65 20.32 -20.09
CA PHE A 102 26.56 19.84 -21.46
C PHE A 102 26.88 18.34 -21.54
N PHE A 103 27.80 17.83 -20.72
CA PHE A 103 28.24 16.44 -20.70
C PHE A 103 27.50 15.61 -19.64
N PRO A 104 27.42 14.27 -19.80
CA PRO A 104 28.02 13.47 -20.86
C PRO A 104 27.21 13.43 -22.15
N ARG A 105 27.90 13.57 -23.30
CA ARG A 105 27.32 13.52 -24.66
C ARG A 105 28.31 12.94 -25.65
N ARG A 106 27.79 12.40 -26.76
CA ARG A 106 28.59 11.88 -27.89
C ARG A 106 28.73 12.84 -29.07
N PHE A 107 28.36 14.10 -28.88
CA PHE A 107 28.42 15.15 -29.89
C PHE A 107 28.73 16.48 -29.24
N LEU A 108 29.40 17.37 -29.98
CA LEU A 108 29.57 18.78 -29.63
C LEU A 108 28.44 19.61 -30.25
N PRO A 109 28.26 20.89 -29.86
CA PRO A 109 27.33 21.78 -30.54
C PRO A 109 27.64 21.89 -32.05
N PRO A 110 26.65 22.21 -32.91
CA PRO A 110 26.86 22.32 -34.36
C PRO A 110 28.02 23.22 -34.78
N ALA A 111 28.32 24.26 -33.99
CA ALA A 111 29.46 25.15 -34.21
C ALA A 111 30.83 24.45 -34.15
N LEU A 112 30.91 23.26 -33.54
CA LEU A 112 32.11 22.47 -33.30
C LEU A 112 32.08 21.10 -33.98
N GLU A 113 31.24 20.90 -35.00
CA GLU A 113 31.15 19.64 -35.76
C GLU A 113 32.23 19.50 -36.86
N GLY A 114 33.06 20.52 -37.06
CA GLY A 114 34.10 20.53 -38.10
C GLY A 114 35.20 19.48 -37.88
N PRO A 115 35.90 19.05 -38.96
CA PRO A 115 36.93 18.01 -38.89
C PRO A 115 38.11 18.34 -37.97
N ILE A 116 38.35 19.64 -37.71
CA ILE A 116 39.39 20.14 -36.81
C ILE A 116 39.12 19.72 -35.35
N TYR A 117 37.85 19.64 -34.92
CA TYR A 117 37.48 19.28 -33.56
C TYR A 117 37.20 17.78 -33.38
N LYS A 118 37.21 17.00 -34.48
CA LYS A 118 36.99 15.56 -34.43
C LYS A 118 37.96 14.82 -33.51
N PRO A 119 39.28 15.11 -33.49
CA PRO A 119 40.21 14.50 -32.53
C PRO A 119 39.85 14.82 -31.08
N LEU A 120 39.50 16.08 -30.79
CA LEU A 120 39.05 16.52 -29.46
C LEU A 120 37.80 15.76 -29.02
N LEU A 121 36.77 15.73 -29.87
CA LEU A 121 35.53 15.02 -29.57
C LEU A 121 35.79 13.53 -29.31
N ASN A 122 36.60 12.86 -30.14
CA ASN A 122 36.91 11.44 -29.95
C ASN A 122 37.61 11.18 -28.60
N ALA A 123 38.54 12.05 -28.20
CA ALA A 123 39.24 11.93 -26.92
C ALA A 123 38.30 12.17 -25.74
N ILE A 124 37.45 13.21 -25.80
CA ILE A 124 36.44 13.48 -24.77
C ILE A 124 35.43 12.33 -24.69
N ILE A 125 34.90 11.83 -25.81
CA ILE A 125 33.92 10.72 -25.81
C ILE A 125 34.46 9.50 -25.08
N LYS A 126 35.75 9.22 -25.26
CA LYS A 126 36.41 8.07 -24.66
C LYS A 126 36.64 8.25 -23.16
N GLU A 127 37.11 9.41 -22.72
CA GLU A 127 37.60 9.61 -21.35
C GLU A 127 36.61 10.34 -20.43
N GLN A 128 35.54 10.95 -20.96
CA GLN A 128 34.58 11.74 -20.17
C GLN A 128 33.98 10.95 -19.00
N TRP A 129 33.77 9.64 -19.16
CA TRP A 129 33.08 8.81 -18.17
C TRP A 129 33.81 8.78 -16.81
N ILE A 130 35.13 8.98 -16.81
CA ILE A 130 35.95 9.10 -15.59
C ILE A 130 35.49 10.29 -14.74
N PHE A 131 35.14 11.41 -15.37
CA PHE A 131 34.82 12.68 -14.69
C PHE A 131 33.32 12.97 -14.63
N PHE A 132 32.52 12.24 -15.41
CA PHE A 132 31.06 12.38 -15.47
C PHE A 132 30.35 11.05 -15.10
N PRO A 133 30.52 10.54 -13.86
CA PRO A 133 29.71 9.43 -13.36
C PRO A 133 28.25 9.87 -13.18
N LEU A 134 27.35 8.88 -13.07
CA LEU A 134 25.96 9.13 -12.71
C LEU A 134 25.87 9.84 -11.35
N VAL A 135 25.15 10.95 -11.32
CA VAL A 135 24.80 11.66 -10.07
C VAL A 135 23.39 11.26 -9.68
N LEU A 136 23.23 10.68 -8.49
CA LEU A 136 21.92 10.31 -7.95
C LEU A 136 21.25 11.52 -7.33
N ASP A 137 20.47 12.25 -8.11
CA ASP A 137 19.64 13.36 -7.62
C ASP A 137 18.16 13.18 -7.98
N LYS A 138 17.30 14.07 -7.49
CA LYS A 138 15.83 14.02 -7.67
C LYS A 138 15.39 14.17 -9.14
N LYS A 139 16.30 14.36 -10.11
CA LYS A 139 15.98 14.59 -11.53
C LYS A 139 16.11 13.34 -12.40
N LEU A 140 16.42 12.17 -11.83
CA LEU A 140 16.52 10.90 -12.57
C LEU A 140 15.14 10.35 -12.99
N LEU A 141 14.18 11.15 -13.42
CA LEU A 141 12.88 10.63 -13.86
C LEU A 141 12.96 10.23 -15.34
N GLY A 142 13.00 8.92 -15.63
CA GLY A 142 12.89 8.38 -16.99
C GLY A 142 14.10 8.68 -17.88
N THR A 143 15.30 8.72 -17.28
CA THR A 143 16.53 9.03 -18.03
C THR A 143 17.06 7.80 -18.76
N HIS A 144 17.35 7.91 -20.06
CA HIS A 144 18.13 6.90 -20.78
C HIS A 144 19.62 7.23 -20.63
N LEU A 145 20.36 6.34 -19.97
CA LEU A 145 21.79 6.47 -19.79
C LEU A 145 22.54 5.74 -20.91
N ASP A 146 23.66 6.32 -21.31
CA ASP A 146 24.61 5.67 -22.20
C ASP A 146 25.21 4.42 -21.53
N SER A 147 25.47 3.35 -22.28
CA SER A 147 26.06 2.12 -21.74
C SER A 147 27.43 2.34 -21.07
N ASP A 148 28.18 3.38 -21.46
CA ASP A 148 29.48 3.68 -20.85
C ASP A 148 29.37 4.59 -19.61
N CYS A 149 28.18 5.11 -19.29
CA CYS A 149 27.94 5.89 -18.08
C CYS A 149 28.23 5.05 -16.83
N ILE A 150 29.10 5.57 -15.97
CA ILE A 150 29.54 4.86 -14.77
C ILE A 150 28.53 5.10 -13.64
N LEU A 151 27.90 4.02 -13.20
CA LEU A 151 27.15 3.97 -11.95
C LEU A 151 28.14 3.88 -10.79
N PRO A 152 28.09 4.80 -9.80
CA PRO A 152 29.06 4.88 -8.70
C PRO A 152 28.81 3.81 -7.62
N PHE A 153 28.70 2.55 -8.03
CA PHE A 153 28.31 1.40 -7.22
C PHE A 153 29.40 0.32 -7.31
N ASP A 154 30.25 0.20 -6.28
CA ASP A 154 31.36 -0.78 -6.24
C ASP A 154 30.86 -2.21 -5.95
N THR A 155 29.79 -2.33 -5.15
CA THR A 155 29.27 -3.60 -4.64
C THR A 155 27.79 -3.78 -4.97
N GLU A 156 27.43 -4.85 -5.68
CA GLU A 156 26.07 -5.39 -5.63
C GLU A 156 25.99 -6.32 -4.40
N GLU A 157 25.72 -5.78 -3.20
CA GLU A 157 25.14 -6.65 -2.17
C GLU A 157 23.75 -7.03 -2.69
N GLN A 158 23.66 -8.20 -3.31
CA GLN A 158 22.40 -8.73 -3.79
C GLN A 158 21.54 -9.05 -2.58
N LEU A 159 20.49 -8.27 -2.39
CA LEU A 159 19.59 -8.46 -1.26
C LEU A 159 18.76 -9.74 -1.48
N VAL A 160 18.10 -9.85 -2.63
CA VAL A 160 17.25 -10.98 -3.01
C VAL A 160 17.02 -10.95 -4.54
N GLU A 161 17.05 -12.10 -5.22
CA GLU A 161 16.40 -12.26 -6.52
C GLU A 161 14.93 -12.60 -6.28
N ARG A 162 14.03 -11.61 -6.36
CA ARG A 162 12.59 -11.86 -6.38
C ARG A 162 12.25 -12.13 -7.83
N GLY A 163 11.60 -13.24 -8.17
CA GLY A 163 11.46 -13.76 -9.55
C GLY A 163 10.98 -12.81 -10.67
N THR A 164 10.66 -11.55 -10.37
CA THR A 164 10.33 -10.47 -11.31
C THR A 164 11.43 -9.41 -11.49
N ALA A 165 12.33 -9.19 -10.53
CA ALA A 165 13.39 -8.16 -10.56
C ALA A 165 14.58 -8.47 -9.63
N GLN A 166 15.77 -8.00 -10.01
CA GLN A 166 16.97 -8.09 -9.19
C GLN A 166 17.08 -6.88 -8.25
N LEU A 167 17.30 -7.09 -6.96
CA LEU A 167 17.49 -6.03 -5.97
C LEU A 167 18.95 -5.95 -5.52
N SER A 168 19.55 -4.77 -5.58
CA SER A 168 20.88 -4.51 -5.03
C SER A 168 20.87 -3.35 -4.05
N LYS A 169 21.54 -3.50 -2.91
CA LYS A 169 21.76 -2.42 -1.96
C LYS A 169 22.96 -1.60 -2.39
N GLN A 170 22.81 -0.28 -2.37
CA GLN A 170 23.84 0.66 -2.78
C GLN A 170 24.08 1.73 -1.70
N PRO A 171 25.34 2.07 -1.38
CA PRO A 171 25.63 3.14 -0.44
C PRO A 171 25.19 4.49 -1.03
N ARG A 172 24.63 5.37 -0.19
CA ARG A 172 24.40 6.77 -0.55
C ARG A 172 25.74 7.50 -0.49
N LEU A 173 26.41 7.59 -1.64
CA LEU A 173 27.56 8.46 -1.81
C LEU A 173 27.06 9.91 -1.96
N SER A 174 26.60 10.52 -0.85
CA SER A 174 26.42 11.97 -0.83
C SER A 174 27.76 12.63 -0.52
N GLU A 175 28.12 13.66 -1.28
CA GLU A 175 29.42 14.35 -1.15
C GLU A 175 29.62 15.05 0.22
N ILE A 176 28.64 14.99 1.14
CA ILE A 176 28.64 15.73 2.41
C ILE A 176 28.17 14.88 3.62
N SER A 177 27.73 13.63 3.44
CA SER A 177 27.36 12.77 4.60
C SER A 177 27.35 11.28 4.25
N HIS A 178 27.99 10.47 5.10
CA HIS A 178 28.11 9.01 5.02
C HIS A 178 26.88 8.23 5.53
N SER A 179 25.69 8.83 5.60
CA SER A 179 24.52 8.14 6.19
C SER A 179 23.35 8.02 5.21
N GLY A 180 23.28 6.85 4.56
CA GLY A 180 22.11 6.37 3.83
C GLY A 180 22.45 5.19 2.91
N CYS A 181 21.49 4.32 2.65
CA CYS A 181 21.56 3.33 1.58
C CYS A 181 20.34 3.50 0.67
N PHE A 182 20.48 3.11 -0.59
CA PHE A 182 19.38 2.97 -1.53
C PHE A 182 19.28 1.52 -2.00
N VAL A 183 18.15 1.20 -2.60
CA VAL A 183 17.96 -0.06 -3.31
C VAL A 183 17.80 0.25 -4.79
N VAL A 184 18.56 -0.43 -5.63
CA VAL A 184 18.36 -0.41 -7.09
C VAL A 184 17.63 -1.69 -7.48
N LYS A 185 16.40 -1.53 -7.96
CA LYS A 185 15.55 -2.60 -8.49
C LYS A 185 15.68 -2.64 -10.00
N THR A 186 16.22 -3.73 -10.54
CA THR A 186 16.56 -3.90 -11.95
C THR A 186 15.63 -4.90 -12.63
N TYR A 187 14.99 -4.47 -13.71
CA TYR A 187 14.16 -5.28 -14.58
C TYR A 187 14.85 -5.55 -15.92
N LYS A 188 14.63 -6.75 -16.46
CA LYS A 188 15.01 -7.13 -17.84
C LYS A 188 13.87 -6.77 -18.80
N ASP A 189 14.17 -6.68 -20.11
CA ASP A 189 13.19 -6.47 -21.20
C ASP A 189 11.90 -7.28 -21.06
N SER A 190 12.02 -8.58 -20.75
CA SER A 190 10.87 -9.47 -20.55
C SER A 190 9.86 -9.03 -19.46
N LYS A 191 10.26 -8.10 -18.58
CA LYS A 191 9.48 -7.58 -17.45
C LYS A 191 9.26 -6.07 -17.54
N TYR A 192 9.47 -5.45 -18.70
CA TYR A 192 9.29 -4.00 -18.92
C TYR A 192 7.90 -3.49 -18.50
N SER A 193 6.84 -4.29 -18.70
CA SER A 193 5.49 -3.92 -18.29
C SER A 193 5.38 -3.69 -16.78
N LEU A 194 6.02 -4.51 -15.94
CA LEU A 194 6.05 -4.36 -14.48
C LEU A 194 6.82 -3.09 -14.08
N TYR A 195 7.99 -2.86 -14.68
CA TYR A 195 8.77 -1.64 -14.49
C TYR A 195 7.93 -0.40 -14.80
N ARG A 196 7.29 -0.37 -15.97
CA ARG A 196 6.47 0.76 -16.41
C ARG A 196 5.31 1.03 -15.45
N ASN A 197 4.67 -0.02 -14.93
CA ASN A 197 3.59 0.10 -13.95
C ASN A 197 4.11 0.70 -12.65
N GLU A 198 5.21 0.16 -12.11
CA GLU A 198 5.79 0.61 -10.86
C GLU A 198 6.25 2.07 -10.93
N VAL A 199 6.97 2.46 -12.00
CA VAL A 199 7.36 3.87 -12.23
C VAL A 199 6.16 4.78 -12.34
N LYS A 200 5.10 4.36 -13.05
CA LYS A 200 3.87 5.15 -13.19
C LYS A 200 3.24 5.45 -11.84
N ILE A 201 3.11 4.46 -10.95
CA ILE A 201 2.49 4.64 -9.64
C ILE A 201 3.41 5.45 -8.70
N LEU A 202 4.68 5.06 -8.60
CA LEU A 202 5.63 5.72 -7.71
C LEU A 202 5.84 7.20 -8.07
N THR A 203 5.82 7.55 -9.36
CA THR A 203 5.92 8.95 -9.79
C THR A 203 4.71 9.77 -9.32
N GLN A 204 3.50 9.20 -9.33
CA GLN A 204 2.30 9.89 -8.83
C GLN A 204 2.31 10.02 -7.31
N LEU A 205 2.85 9.03 -6.60
CA LEU A 205 2.99 9.07 -5.15
C LEU A 205 4.12 10.00 -4.69
N HIS A 206 5.16 10.21 -5.51
CA HIS A 206 6.32 11.03 -5.17
C HIS A 206 6.01 12.51 -4.96
N GLU A 207 4.90 13.03 -5.49
CA GLU A 207 4.47 14.41 -5.24
C GLU A 207 4.21 14.68 -3.74
N HIS A 208 4.02 13.62 -2.95
CA HIS A 208 3.79 13.68 -1.52
C HIS A 208 4.74 12.72 -0.78
N GLU A 209 5.41 13.20 0.26
CA GLU A 209 6.25 12.34 1.11
C GLU A 209 5.36 11.53 2.06
N TYR A 210 4.95 10.34 1.64
CA TYR A 210 4.20 9.38 2.47
C TYR A 210 5.14 8.44 3.22
N SER A 211 5.17 8.52 4.55
CA SER A 211 6.07 7.70 5.39
C SER A 211 5.80 6.18 5.32
N ASN A 212 4.59 5.77 4.91
CA ASN A 212 4.16 4.36 4.86
C ASN A 212 4.13 3.78 3.44
N VAL A 213 4.77 4.46 2.48
CA VAL A 213 5.02 3.98 1.12
C VAL A 213 6.53 4.06 0.90
N VAL A 214 7.11 3.07 0.21
CA VAL A 214 8.56 3.08 -0.06
C VAL A 214 8.98 4.36 -0.79
N GLY A 215 10.00 5.04 -0.27
CA GLY A 215 10.53 6.24 -0.91
C GLY A 215 11.06 5.95 -2.31
N TYR A 216 10.71 6.82 -3.27
CA TYR A 216 11.15 6.75 -4.66
C TYR A 216 12.09 7.91 -4.98
N TYR A 217 13.24 7.62 -5.58
CA TYR A 217 14.27 8.62 -5.90
C TYR A 217 14.51 8.82 -7.40
N GLY A 218 13.95 7.97 -8.26
CA GLY A 218 14.07 8.08 -9.71
C GLY A 218 14.19 6.73 -10.41
N CYS A 219 14.22 6.75 -11.73
CA CYS A 219 14.36 5.60 -12.59
C CYS A 219 15.21 5.89 -13.84
N PHE A 220 15.96 4.90 -14.29
CA PHE A 220 16.79 5.05 -15.47
C PHE A 220 16.85 3.77 -16.29
N GLU A 221 17.10 3.92 -17.58
CA GLU A 221 17.29 2.82 -18.50
C GLU A 221 18.75 2.80 -18.94
N GLN A 222 19.38 1.64 -18.92
CA GLN A 222 20.76 1.48 -19.35
C GLN A 222 20.98 0.03 -19.82
N ASP A 223 21.56 -0.14 -21.01
CA ASP A 223 21.99 -1.44 -21.55
C ASP A 223 20.91 -2.56 -21.47
N HIS A 224 19.70 -2.28 -21.96
CA HIS A 224 18.55 -3.21 -21.93
C HIS A 224 18.06 -3.60 -20.53
N THR A 225 18.37 -2.76 -19.54
CA THR A 225 17.84 -2.88 -18.18
C THR A 225 17.09 -1.64 -17.77
N TYR A 226 16.05 -1.85 -16.96
CA TYR A 226 15.20 -0.78 -16.44
C TYR A 226 15.33 -0.75 -14.92
N ASN A 227 15.78 0.38 -14.39
CA ASN A 227 16.26 0.49 -13.03
C ASN A 227 15.41 1.50 -12.25
N ILE A 228 15.05 1.15 -11.02
CA ILE A 228 14.30 2.01 -10.10
C ILE A 228 15.13 2.18 -8.83
N ILE A 229 15.29 3.43 -8.38
CA ILE A 229 16.02 3.78 -7.17
C ILE A 229 15.02 4.02 -6.04
N LEU A 230 15.12 3.22 -5.00
CA LEU A 230 14.18 3.16 -3.89
C LEU A 230 14.89 3.37 -2.54
N GLN A 231 14.11 3.74 -1.53
CA GLN A 231 14.52 3.75 -0.13
C GLN A 231 14.92 2.36 0.33
N TYR A 232 16.06 2.28 1.02
CA TYR A 232 16.44 1.09 1.75
C TYR A 232 15.70 1.02 3.08
N ALA A 233 15.09 -0.13 3.34
CA ALA A 233 14.45 -0.45 4.61
C ALA A 233 15.38 -1.36 5.43
N ASP A 234 15.88 -0.85 6.55
CA ASP A 234 16.91 -1.48 7.38
C ASP A 234 16.37 -2.60 8.30
N GLY A 235 15.05 -2.68 8.47
CA GLY A 235 14.34 -3.77 9.15
C GLY A 235 13.91 -4.91 8.22
N GLY A 236 14.27 -4.89 6.93
CA GLY A 236 13.91 -5.94 5.98
C GLY A 236 12.42 -5.92 5.60
N ASN A 237 11.81 -7.08 5.41
CA ASN A 237 10.38 -7.20 5.11
C ASN A 237 9.64 -7.96 6.22
N LEU A 238 8.32 -7.74 6.31
CA LEU A 238 7.49 -8.29 7.37
C LEU A 238 7.50 -9.81 7.41
N TRP A 239 7.61 -10.51 6.27
CA TRP A 239 7.68 -11.97 6.27
C TRP A 239 8.90 -12.48 7.02
N ASP A 240 10.08 -11.95 6.70
CA ASP A 240 11.33 -12.34 7.34
C ASP A 240 11.33 -11.93 8.81
N PHE A 241 10.80 -10.73 9.13
CA PHE A 241 10.62 -10.29 10.53
C PHE A 241 9.80 -11.29 11.36
N LEU A 242 8.62 -11.72 10.87
CA LEU A 242 7.78 -12.69 11.58
C LEU A 242 8.42 -14.08 11.68
N LYS A 243 9.30 -14.43 10.73
CA LYS A 243 10.02 -15.71 10.70
C LYS A 243 11.21 -15.73 11.64
N ASP A 244 11.90 -14.63 11.78
CA ASP A 244 13.17 -14.57 12.50
C ASP A 244 12.98 -14.11 13.95
N GLU A 245 12.03 -13.20 14.19
CA GLU A 245 11.76 -12.66 15.53
C GLU A 245 10.74 -13.48 16.31
N ASP A 246 10.83 -13.41 17.64
CA ASP A 246 9.81 -13.94 18.55
C ASP A 246 8.62 -12.97 18.66
N PRO A 247 7.40 -13.44 18.93
CA PRO A 247 6.26 -12.56 19.18
C PRO A 247 6.41 -11.74 20.48
N PRO A 248 5.73 -10.58 20.59
CA PRO A 248 5.70 -9.76 21.81
C PRO A 248 5.34 -10.58 23.06
N LYS A 249 6.14 -10.44 24.12
CA LYS A 249 5.97 -11.18 25.38
C LYS A 249 5.31 -10.34 26.48
N THR A 250 5.36 -9.02 26.35
CA THR A 250 4.75 -8.06 27.29
C THR A 250 3.65 -7.24 26.64
N TRP A 251 2.81 -6.61 27.48
CA TRP A 251 1.77 -5.70 27.00
C TRP A 251 2.35 -4.48 26.28
N GLU A 252 3.47 -3.95 26.79
CA GLU A 252 4.15 -2.79 26.23
C GLU A 252 4.72 -3.08 24.84
N GLU A 253 5.34 -4.26 24.67
CA GLU A 253 5.84 -4.73 23.38
C GLU A 253 4.71 -4.94 22.37
N LEU A 254 3.62 -5.55 22.82
CA LEU A 254 2.46 -5.84 21.99
C LEU A 254 1.73 -4.56 21.54
N TRP A 255 1.51 -3.62 22.46
CA TRP A 255 0.96 -2.31 22.16
C TRP A 255 1.85 -1.57 21.15
N ARG A 256 3.17 -1.61 21.35
CA ARG A 256 4.14 -0.98 20.45
C ARG A 256 4.09 -1.59 19.05
N PHE A 257 4.11 -2.92 18.94
CA PHE A 257 3.98 -3.62 17.67
C PHE A 257 2.72 -3.17 16.92
N TRP A 258 1.55 -3.18 17.57
CA TRP A 258 0.30 -2.78 16.91
C TRP A 258 0.26 -1.30 16.55
N LYS A 259 0.78 -0.43 17.42
CA LYS A 259 0.91 1.00 17.14
C LYS A 259 1.76 1.26 15.90
N SER A 260 2.90 0.59 15.78
CA SER A 260 3.79 0.68 14.61
C SER A 260 3.13 0.09 13.38
N PHE A 261 2.64 -1.14 13.48
CA PHE A 261 2.05 -1.86 12.36
C PHE A 261 0.78 -1.20 11.79
N SER A 262 -0.07 -0.60 12.62
CA SER A 262 -1.34 0.01 12.17
C SER A 262 -1.15 1.16 11.17
N SER A 263 0.00 1.84 11.19
CA SER A 263 0.29 2.92 10.23
C SER A 263 0.39 2.44 8.77
N ILE A 264 0.47 1.13 8.52
CA ILE A 264 0.37 0.57 7.16
C ILE A 264 -0.95 0.96 6.46
N LEU A 265 -2.00 1.19 7.24
CA LEU A 265 -3.31 1.63 6.73
C LEU A 265 -3.25 3.05 6.17
N ASP A 266 -2.38 3.91 6.71
CA ASP A 266 -2.13 5.25 6.16
C ASP A 266 -1.43 5.15 4.79
N GLY A 267 -0.53 4.18 4.62
CA GLY A 267 0.08 3.85 3.34
C GLY A 267 -0.94 3.36 2.30
N LEU A 268 -1.84 2.45 2.69
CA LEU A 268 -2.93 2.01 1.80
C LEU A 268 -3.86 3.17 1.42
N HIS A 269 -4.20 4.01 2.38
CA HIS A 269 -5.02 5.19 2.14
C HIS A 269 -4.35 6.13 1.12
N ALA A 270 -3.06 6.39 1.27
CA ALA A 270 -2.28 7.19 0.33
C ALA A 270 -2.29 6.61 -1.10
N ILE A 271 -2.16 5.29 -1.24
CA ILE A 271 -2.24 4.61 -2.55
C ILE A 271 -3.65 4.74 -3.15
N HIS A 272 -4.68 4.46 -2.36
CA HIS A 272 -6.07 4.46 -2.82
C HIS A 272 -6.58 5.87 -3.17
N GLN A 273 -5.95 6.91 -2.63
CA GLN A 273 -6.26 8.32 -2.88
C GLN A 273 -5.15 9.08 -3.61
N CYS A 274 -4.21 8.38 -4.23
CA CYS A 274 -3.07 8.96 -4.94
C CYS A 274 -3.55 10.08 -5.88
N ALA A 275 -3.02 11.30 -5.71
CA ALA A 275 -3.36 12.50 -6.47
C ALA A 275 -4.81 13.05 -6.33
N MET A 276 -5.24 13.35 -5.10
CA MET A 276 -6.22 14.44 -4.85
C MET A 276 -5.51 15.82 -4.84
N GLY A 277 -4.85 16.18 -5.93
CA GLY A 277 -4.20 17.48 -6.07
C GLY A 277 -5.16 18.53 -6.61
N LYS A 278 -5.65 19.45 -5.76
CA LYS A 278 -6.25 20.81 -5.98
C LYS A 278 -7.18 21.14 -7.18
N LEU A 279 -7.28 20.32 -8.21
CA LEU A 279 -8.22 20.44 -9.32
C LEU A 279 -9.47 19.66 -8.92
N GLU A 280 -10.45 20.39 -8.39
CA GLU A 280 -11.65 19.93 -7.66
C GLU A 280 -12.61 18.97 -8.42
N LYS A 281 -12.22 18.36 -9.55
CA LYS A 281 -13.09 17.52 -10.39
C LYS A 281 -12.50 16.19 -10.85
N SER A 282 -11.23 15.91 -10.56
CA SER A 282 -10.59 14.67 -10.99
C SER A 282 -9.73 14.07 -9.90
N ALA A 283 -9.95 12.79 -9.62
CA ALA A 283 -9.16 12.02 -8.66
C ALA A 283 -8.53 10.82 -9.37
N TYR A 284 -7.34 10.40 -8.96
CA TYR A 284 -6.86 9.07 -9.32
C TYR A 284 -7.14 8.09 -8.18
N ARG A 285 -7.36 6.84 -8.56
CA ARG A 285 -7.46 5.72 -7.64
C ARG A 285 -6.50 4.64 -8.11
N ALA A 286 -5.56 4.26 -7.25
CA ALA A 286 -4.69 3.12 -7.49
C ALA A 286 -5.11 1.92 -6.64
N VAL A 287 -4.85 0.72 -7.16
CA VAL A 287 -4.99 -0.56 -6.44
C VAL A 287 -3.64 -1.27 -6.56
N HIS A 288 -3.08 -1.72 -5.44
CA HIS A 288 -1.74 -2.33 -5.37
C HIS A 288 -1.73 -3.75 -5.92
N GLN A 289 -2.78 -4.54 -5.65
CA GLN A 289 -3.02 -5.91 -6.13
C GLN A 289 -2.07 -7.00 -5.61
N ASP A 290 -0.96 -6.64 -4.99
CA ASP A 290 0.02 -7.61 -4.45
C ASP A 290 0.42 -7.30 -3.00
N ILE A 291 -0.56 -6.94 -2.16
CA ILE A 291 -0.33 -6.73 -0.72
C ILE A 291 -0.12 -8.08 -0.04
N LYS A 292 1.08 -8.29 0.49
CA LYS A 292 1.50 -9.51 1.20
C LYS A 292 2.68 -9.19 2.13
N PRO A 293 3.00 -10.04 3.12
CA PRO A 293 4.06 -9.74 4.09
C PRO A 293 5.43 -9.48 3.44
N GLN A 294 5.74 -10.11 2.31
CA GLN A 294 6.99 -9.88 1.58
C GLN A 294 7.08 -8.48 0.98
N ASN A 295 5.94 -7.83 0.69
CA ASN A 295 5.88 -6.51 0.05
C ASN A 295 5.63 -5.38 1.07
N ILE A 296 5.67 -5.69 2.37
CA ILE A 296 5.66 -4.72 3.45
C ILE A 296 7.08 -4.64 4.00
N LEU A 297 7.79 -3.56 3.70
CA LEU A 297 9.14 -3.30 4.19
C LEU A 297 9.08 -2.61 5.56
N LEU A 298 10.09 -2.82 6.41
CA LEU A 298 10.15 -2.24 7.75
C LEU A 298 11.36 -1.32 7.86
N CYS A 299 11.14 -0.06 8.23
CA CYS A 299 12.19 0.84 8.70
C CYS A 299 12.19 0.86 10.22
N ARG A 300 13.35 0.78 10.86
CA ARG A 300 13.45 0.94 12.31
C ARG A 300 12.98 2.34 12.73
N GLY A 301 12.29 2.41 13.86
CA GLY A 301 11.85 3.65 14.46
C GLY A 301 13.02 4.42 15.08
N GLU A 302 12.70 5.55 15.73
CA GLU A 302 13.71 6.36 16.42
C GLU A 302 14.24 5.68 17.68
N SER A 303 13.45 4.81 18.31
CA SER A 303 13.95 4.01 19.42
C SER A 303 14.60 2.72 18.90
N ASP A 304 15.69 2.30 19.54
CA ASP A 304 16.36 1.02 19.27
C ASP A 304 15.54 -0.22 19.70
N LEU A 305 14.23 -0.06 19.94
CA LEU A 305 13.34 -1.12 20.40
C LEU A 305 12.82 -1.93 19.20
N LEU A 306 12.87 -3.26 19.31
CA LEU A 306 12.55 -4.18 18.21
C LEU A 306 11.20 -3.91 17.51
N TYR A 307 10.16 -3.59 18.28
CA TYR A 307 8.81 -3.36 17.76
C TYR A 307 8.51 -1.89 17.45
N ASP A 308 9.47 -0.99 17.61
CA ASP A 308 9.37 0.38 17.10
C ASP A 308 9.85 0.41 15.66
N PHE A 309 8.91 0.39 14.73
CA PHE A 309 9.20 0.45 13.30
C PHE A 309 8.13 1.23 12.54
N VAL A 310 8.46 1.62 11.30
CA VAL A 310 7.56 2.20 10.31
C VAL A 310 7.41 1.20 9.15
N PRO A 311 6.22 0.60 8.96
CA PRO A 311 5.96 -0.29 7.84
C PRO A 311 5.67 0.52 6.56
N MET A 312 6.26 0.10 5.44
CA MET A 312 6.15 0.73 4.13
C MET A 312 5.66 -0.26 3.07
N ILE A 313 4.68 0.14 2.27
CA ILE A 313 4.22 -0.65 1.13
C ILE A 313 5.21 -0.48 -0.03
N ALA A 314 5.61 -1.59 -0.63
CA ALA A 314 6.54 -1.64 -1.75
C ALA A 314 6.06 -2.63 -2.82
N ASP A 315 6.74 -2.62 -3.98
CA ASP A 315 6.51 -3.50 -5.12
C ASP A 315 5.21 -3.25 -5.89
N PHE A 316 5.19 -2.17 -6.67
CA PHE A 316 4.02 -1.73 -7.44
C PHE A 316 3.96 -2.32 -8.86
N GLY A 317 4.69 -3.40 -9.15
CA GLY A 317 4.74 -3.98 -10.51
C GLY A 317 3.37 -4.43 -11.04
N ASN A 318 2.51 -4.92 -10.15
CA ASN A 318 1.14 -5.36 -10.44
C ASN A 318 0.08 -4.28 -10.21
N ALA A 319 0.46 -3.14 -9.64
CA ALA A 319 -0.48 -2.08 -9.32
C ALA A 319 -1.07 -1.49 -10.60
N ASP A 320 -2.30 -1.00 -10.52
CA ASP A 320 -2.97 -0.27 -11.60
C ASP A 320 -3.58 1.03 -11.06
N ILE A 321 -3.75 2.01 -11.94
CA ILE A 321 -4.29 3.33 -11.58
C ILE A 321 -5.31 3.78 -12.60
N LYS A 322 -6.46 4.23 -12.09
CA LYS A 322 -7.57 4.72 -12.87
C LYS A 322 -7.83 6.19 -12.58
N PHE A 323 -8.02 6.96 -13.65
CA PHE A 323 -8.53 8.32 -13.57
C PHE A 323 -10.05 8.30 -13.32
N LEU A 324 -10.50 9.08 -12.34
CA LEU A 324 -11.90 9.26 -11.98
C LEU A 324 -12.31 10.69 -12.35
N ASP A 325 -13.12 10.80 -13.40
CA ASP A 325 -13.93 11.99 -13.71
C ASP A 325 -15.26 11.91 -12.95
N SER A 326 -15.51 12.86 -12.04
CA SER A 326 -16.72 12.88 -11.20
C SER A 326 -18.01 12.94 -12.03
N ASP A 327 -17.95 13.54 -13.21
CA ASP A 327 -19.13 13.75 -14.07
C ASP A 327 -19.56 12.46 -14.82
N LYS A 328 -18.77 11.39 -14.72
CA LYS A 328 -19.00 10.11 -15.41
C LYS A 328 -19.28 8.92 -14.47
N MET A 329 -19.27 9.14 -13.15
CA MET A 329 -19.46 8.05 -12.17
C MET A 329 -20.80 7.32 -12.30
N ASP A 330 -21.87 8.00 -12.75
CA ASP A 330 -23.21 7.41 -12.85
C ASP A 330 -23.48 6.68 -14.19
N LEU A 331 -22.55 6.71 -15.15
CA LEU A 331 -22.78 6.23 -16.52
C LEU A 331 -22.33 4.78 -16.78
N ASP A 332 -21.41 4.23 -15.98
CA ASP A 332 -20.89 2.87 -16.16
C ASP A 332 -20.61 2.20 -14.80
N ARG A 333 -21.17 1.00 -14.57
CA ARG A 333 -20.96 0.22 -13.33
C ARG A 333 -19.51 -0.24 -13.16
N ASN A 334 -18.73 -0.30 -14.25
CA ASN A 334 -17.31 -0.60 -14.23
C ASN A 334 -16.43 0.64 -14.09
N TYR A 335 -17.04 1.84 -14.01
CA TYR A 335 -16.33 3.09 -13.88
C TYR A 335 -15.60 3.16 -12.54
N GLY A 336 -14.30 3.42 -12.59
CA GLY A 336 -13.44 3.48 -11.41
C GLY A 336 -12.89 2.14 -10.91
N LEU A 337 -13.22 1.02 -11.57
CA LEU A 337 -12.52 -0.26 -11.32
C LEU A 337 -11.20 -0.33 -12.09
N CYS A 338 -10.18 -0.89 -11.44
CA CYS A 338 -8.86 -1.17 -12.00
C CYS A 338 -8.85 -2.53 -12.71
N ILE A 339 -7.93 -2.69 -13.68
CA ILE A 339 -7.75 -3.98 -14.35
C ILE A 339 -6.99 -4.90 -13.40
N ASP A 340 -7.51 -6.10 -13.20
CA ASP A 340 -6.80 -7.17 -12.50
C ASP A 340 -5.58 -7.62 -13.32
N ARG A 341 -4.39 -7.50 -12.72
CA ARG A 341 -3.10 -7.86 -13.33
C ARG A 341 -2.55 -9.19 -12.84
N GLY A 342 -3.33 -9.96 -12.08
CA GLY A 342 -2.93 -11.28 -11.61
C GLY A 342 -1.86 -11.20 -10.52
N GLY A 343 -2.09 -10.37 -9.51
CA GLY A 343 -1.27 -10.33 -8.29
C GLY A 343 -1.25 -11.67 -7.54
N SER A 344 -0.54 -11.75 -6.42
CA SER A 344 -0.41 -13.00 -5.65
C SER A 344 -1.77 -13.59 -5.25
N GLN A 345 -2.03 -14.82 -5.69
CA GLN A 345 -3.32 -15.49 -5.46
C GLN A 345 -3.50 -15.94 -4.01
N THR A 346 -2.42 -16.19 -3.25
CA THR A 346 -2.49 -16.61 -1.84
C THR A 346 -3.17 -15.57 -0.94
N TYR A 347 -2.91 -14.29 -1.17
CA TYR A 347 -3.45 -13.16 -0.39
C TYR A 347 -4.53 -12.38 -1.14
N GLY A 348 -4.72 -12.66 -2.43
CA GLY A 348 -5.70 -12.00 -3.28
C GLY A 348 -7.13 -12.17 -2.79
N ALA A 349 -7.98 -11.24 -3.20
CA ALA A 349 -9.40 -11.30 -2.89
C ALA A 349 -10.14 -12.30 -3.80
N PRO A 350 -11.32 -12.82 -3.40
CA PRO A 350 -12.10 -13.74 -4.22
C PRO A 350 -12.35 -13.25 -5.65
N GLU A 351 -12.67 -11.96 -5.81
CA GLU A 351 -12.90 -11.31 -7.10
C GLU A 351 -11.65 -11.14 -7.97
N ALA A 352 -10.46 -11.22 -7.37
CA ALA A 352 -9.16 -11.21 -8.04
C ALA A 352 -8.60 -12.63 -8.25
N SER A 353 -9.39 -13.66 -7.90
CA SER A 353 -8.92 -15.03 -7.96
C SER A 353 -9.25 -15.68 -9.30
N HIS A 354 -8.29 -16.44 -9.81
CA HIS A 354 -8.40 -17.13 -11.09
C HIS A 354 -8.71 -18.62 -10.94
N HIS A 355 -9.37 -19.01 -9.83
CA HIS A 355 -9.68 -20.40 -9.47
C HIS A 355 -10.64 -21.14 -10.44
N ARG A 356 -11.30 -20.45 -11.38
CA ARG A 356 -12.23 -21.07 -12.33
C ARG A 356 -11.86 -20.72 -13.77
N ASP A 357 -11.53 -21.73 -14.56
CA ASP A 357 -11.33 -21.60 -16.02
C ASP A 357 -12.57 -20.97 -16.72
N SER A 358 -13.76 -21.02 -16.11
CA SER A 358 -14.99 -20.41 -16.63
C SER A 358 -15.06 -18.88 -16.50
N LEU A 359 -14.17 -18.25 -15.73
CA LEU A 359 -13.99 -16.79 -15.67
C LEU A 359 -12.95 -16.29 -16.70
N GLY A 360 -12.30 -17.18 -17.46
CA GLY A 360 -11.19 -16.87 -18.36
C GLY A 360 -11.52 -16.08 -19.63
N ASN A 361 -12.78 -15.65 -19.85
CA ASN A 361 -13.19 -14.98 -21.09
C ASN A 361 -13.28 -13.44 -21.00
N GLY A 362 -12.74 -12.80 -19.95
CA GLY A 362 -12.68 -11.34 -19.86
C GLY A 362 -11.63 -10.79 -18.88
N MET A 363 -11.27 -9.51 -19.04
CA MET A 363 -10.46 -8.79 -18.05
C MET A 363 -11.26 -8.62 -16.76
N ASN A 364 -10.85 -9.29 -15.69
CA ASN A 364 -11.39 -9.05 -14.35
C ASN A 364 -11.09 -7.60 -13.93
N ARG A 365 -12.04 -7.03 -13.19
CA ARG A 365 -11.99 -5.65 -12.72
C ARG A 365 -12.15 -5.64 -11.21
N ILE A 366 -11.21 -5.00 -10.53
CA ILE A 366 -11.16 -4.98 -9.07
C ILE A 366 -11.14 -3.54 -8.55
N SER A 367 -11.53 -3.40 -7.29
CA SER A 367 -11.52 -2.12 -6.58
C SER A 367 -10.46 -2.13 -5.49
N GLU A 368 -10.31 -0.99 -4.79
CA GLU A 368 -9.45 -0.88 -3.62
C GLU A 368 -9.81 -1.88 -2.50
N LYS A 369 -11.02 -2.46 -2.54
CA LYS A 369 -11.45 -3.52 -1.61
C LYS A 369 -10.65 -4.81 -1.74
N ALA A 370 -10.07 -5.08 -2.91
CA ALA A 370 -9.18 -6.22 -3.07
C ALA A 370 -7.91 -6.07 -2.21
N ASP A 371 -7.34 -4.87 -2.12
CA ASP A 371 -6.22 -4.58 -1.21
C ASP A 371 -6.67 -4.67 0.26
N MET A 372 -7.90 -4.24 0.58
CA MET A 372 -8.45 -4.34 1.93
C MET A 372 -8.62 -5.80 2.39
N PHE A 373 -9.02 -6.69 1.49
CA PHE A 373 -9.04 -8.13 1.76
C PHE A 373 -7.62 -8.65 2.00
N SER A 374 -6.69 -8.26 1.14
CA SER A 374 -5.29 -8.69 1.19
C SER A 374 -4.60 -8.27 2.50
N ILE A 375 -4.80 -7.02 2.97
CA ILE A 375 -4.28 -6.59 4.28
C ILE A 375 -4.98 -7.30 5.45
N GLY A 376 -6.27 -7.64 5.31
CA GLY A 376 -6.96 -8.50 6.28
C GLY A 376 -6.30 -9.87 6.43
N CYS A 377 -5.86 -10.46 5.31
CA CYS A 377 -5.09 -11.70 5.30
C CYS A 377 -3.73 -11.54 5.99
N VAL A 378 -3.01 -10.45 5.74
CA VAL A 378 -1.75 -10.13 6.46
C VAL A 378 -1.99 -10.00 7.97
N ILE A 379 -3.01 -9.26 8.37
CA ILE A 379 -3.39 -9.09 9.79
C ILE A 379 -3.71 -10.45 10.43
N SER A 380 -4.38 -11.35 9.72
CA SER A 380 -4.66 -12.72 10.20
C SER A 380 -3.38 -13.54 10.45
N VAL A 381 -2.39 -13.42 9.55
CA VAL A 381 -1.06 -14.05 9.72
C VAL A 381 -0.34 -13.48 10.93
N VAL A 382 -0.30 -12.15 11.05
CA VAL A 382 0.32 -11.45 12.18
C VAL A 382 -0.35 -11.83 13.51
N ALA A 383 -1.68 -11.89 13.55
CA ALA A 383 -2.42 -12.31 14.74
C ALA A 383 -2.10 -13.76 15.13
N SER A 384 -1.96 -14.65 14.15
CA SER A 384 -1.55 -16.05 14.37
C SER A 384 -0.14 -16.13 14.95
N TRP A 385 0.80 -15.33 14.43
CA TRP A 385 2.16 -15.25 14.95
C TRP A 385 2.22 -14.68 16.37
N ILE A 386 1.48 -13.61 16.67
CA ILE A 386 1.44 -13.06 18.04
C ILE A 386 0.91 -14.09 19.04
N ALA A 387 -0.15 -14.82 18.66
CA ALA A 387 -0.82 -15.73 19.59
C ALA A 387 -0.10 -17.08 19.76
N PHE A 388 0.58 -17.60 18.73
CA PHE A 388 1.13 -18.96 18.71
C PHE A 388 2.58 -19.05 18.22
N GLY A 389 3.22 -17.90 17.99
CA GLY A 389 4.55 -17.83 17.40
C GLY A 389 4.61 -18.38 15.98
N ARG A 390 5.83 -18.75 15.57
CA ARG A 390 6.13 -19.25 14.22
C ARG A 390 5.35 -20.52 13.86
N GLN A 391 5.09 -21.39 14.86
CA GLN A 391 4.35 -22.63 14.66
C GLN A 391 2.90 -22.37 14.21
N GLY A 392 2.17 -21.49 14.90
CA GLY A 392 0.77 -21.26 14.50
C GLY A 392 0.61 -20.54 13.16
N MET A 393 1.58 -19.74 12.74
CA MET A 393 1.63 -19.20 11.38
C MET A 393 1.78 -20.33 10.34
N GLN A 394 2.71 -21.26 10.56
CA GLN A 394 2.94 -22.40 9.68
C GLN A 394 1.72 -23.32 9.60
N GLU A 395 1.14 -23.67 10.75
CA GLU A 395 -0.06 -24.53 10.82
C GLU A 395 -1.28 -23.87 10.17
N SER A 396 -1.46 -22.56 10.34
CA SER A 396 -2.52 -21.79 9.67
C SER A 396 -2.35 -21.85 8.15
N PHE A 397 -1.12 -21.74 7.63
CA PHE A 397 -0.84 -21.90 6.21
C PHE A 397 -1.10 -23.32 5.70
N GLU A 398 -0.66 -24.34 6.43
CA GLU A 398 -0.85 -25.76 6.07
C GLU A 398 -2.32 -26.14 6.02
N ARG A 399 -3.10 -25.72 7.01
CA ARG A 399 -4.56 -25.96 7.05
C ARG A 399 -5.29 -25.31 5.88
N ARG A 400 -4.92 -24.08 5.53
CA ARG A 400 -5.49 -23.39 4.37
C ARG A 400 -5.10 -24.11 3.07
N SER A 401 -3.86 -24.58 2.99
CA SER A 401 -3.38 -25.36 1.86
C SER A 401 -4.12 -26.69 1.71
N GLU A 402 -4.39 -27.38 2.81
CA GLU A 402 -5.18 -28.62 2.81
C GLU A 402 -6.64 -28.37 2.46
N ALA A 403 -7.25 -27.30 2.97
CA ALA A 403 -8.61 -26.90 2.63
C ALA A 403 -8.75 -26.57 1.13
N VAL A 404 -7.78 -25.86 0.55
CA VAL A 404 -7.78 -25.54 -0.89
C VAL A 404 -7.62 -26.80 -1.75
N LYS A 405 -6.76 -27.75 -1.35
CA LYS A 405 -6.61 -29.04 -2.07
C LYS A 405 -7.90 -29.86 -2.17
N ARG A 406 -8.85 -29.63 -1.27
CA ARG A 406 -10.15 -30.33 -1.24
C ARG A 406 -11.22 -29.67 -2.10
N LEU A 407 -10.93 -28.52 -2.72
CA LEU A 407 -11.88 -27.84 -3.60
C LEU A 407 -11.84 -28.46 -4.99
N ASP A 408 -13.01 -28.87 -5.50
CA ASP A 408 -13.15 -29.39 -6.86
C ASP A 408 -12.82 -28.30 -7.90
N ASN A 409 -12.00 -28.64 -8.90
CA ASN A 409 -11.58 -27.79 -10.03
C ASN A 409 -10.48 -26.75 -9.77
N ILE A 410 -9.62 -26.91 -8.76
CA ILE A 410 -8.40 -26.09 -8.64
C ILE A 410 -7.24 -26.85 -9.24
N GLU A 411 -6.91 -26.57 -10.51
CA GLU A 411 -5.57 -26.88 -11.01
C GLU A 411 -4.54 -26.11 -10.17
N ASP A 412 -3.41 -26.75 -9.86
CA ASP A 412 -2.32 -26.33 -8.97
C ASP A 412 -1.55 -25.07 -9.46
N ARG A 413 -2.25 -24.08 -10.03
CA ARG A 413 -1.74 -22.84 -10.65
C ARG A 413 -1.41 -21.75 -9.63
N GLY A 414 -0.69 -22.07 -8.55
CA GLY A 414 -0.20 -21.08 -7.58
C GLY A 414 -1.21 -20.64 -6.50
N HIS A 415 -2.30 -21.39 -6.33
CA HIS A 415 -3.36 -21.13 -5.36
C HIS A 415 -3.11 -21.75 -3.97
N ILE A 416 -1.85 -22.01 -3.62
CA ILE A 416 -1.51 -22.72 -2.38
C ILE A 416 -1.79 -21.81 -1.19
N GLY A 417 -2.56 -22.33 -0.24
CA GLY A 417 -2.88 -21.64 1.00
C GLY A 417 -3.60 -20.31 0.74
N CYS A 418 -4.64 -20.27 -0.08
CA CYS A 418 -5.54 -19.11 -0.19
C CYS A 418 -6.39 -18.94 1.08
N PHE A 419 -6.97 -17.75 1.28
CA PHE A 419 -7.88 -17.48 2.40
C PHE A 419 -9.35 -17.70 2.04
N HIS A 420 -9.67 -17.94 0.77
CA HIS A 420 -11.02 -18.11 0.25
C HIS A 420 -11.07 -19.28 -0.75
N ASN A 421 -12.28 -19.72 -1.12
CA ASN A 421 -12.54 -20.75 -2.14
C ASN A 421 -12.87 -20.18 -3.53
N GLY A 422 -12.57 -18.90 -3.73
CA GLY A 422 -12.94 -18.11 -4.92
C GLY A 422 -14.27 -17.39 -4.83
N VAL A 423 -15.05 -17.63 -3.76
CA VAL A 423 -16.33 -16.92 -3.51
C VAL A 423 -16.38 -16.41 -2.07
N GLU A 424 -16.09 -17.29 -1.11
CA GLU A 424 -16.20 -17.03 0.32
C GLU A 424 -14.89 -17.33 1.04
N VAL A 425 -14.67 -16.67 2.18
CA VAL A 425 -13.55 -16.95 3.07
C VAL A 425 -13.66 -18.39 3.57
N LEU A 426 -12.55 -19.14 3.58
CA LEU A 426 -12.55 -20.54 3.99
C LEU A 426 -13.01 -20.68 5.46
N PRO A 427 -13.80 -21.71 5.80
CA PRO A 427 -14.22 -21.97 7.18
C PRO A 427 -13.04 -22.09 8.16
N VAL A 428 -11.89 -22.58 7.70
CA VAL A 428 -10.67 -22.71 8.52
C VAL A 428 -10.04 -21.37 8.90
N VAL A 429 -10.39 -20.29 8.18
CA VAL A 429 -10.02 -18.91 8.51
C VAL A 429 -11.05 -18.29 9.48
N MET A 430 -12.34 -18.63 9.32
CA MET A 430 -13.47 -18.00 10.04
C MET A 430 -13.93 -18.73 11.31
N GLY A 431 -13.61 -20.01 11.50
CA GLY A 431 -14.41 -20.91 12.35
C GLY A 431 -13.84 -21.28 13.73
N ARG A 432 -14.75 -21.68 14.63
CA ARG A 432 -14.54 -22.31 15.96
C ARG A 432 -13.52 -23.46 16.01
N GLN A 433 -13.08 -24.03 14.88
CA GLN A 433 -12.00 -25.03 14.84
C GLN A 433 -10.64 -24.42 15.20
N SER A 434 -10.44 -23.13 14.92
CA SER A 434 -9.32 -22.36 15.46
C SER A 434 -9.43 -22.30 16.99
N LEU A 435 -10.61 -22.01 17.55
CA LEU A 435 -10.88 -21.99 19.00
C LEU A 435 -10.70 -23.35 19.71
N ASN A 436 -11.24 -24.45 19.18
CA ASN A 436 -11.09 -25.78 19.79
C ASN A 436 -9.64 -26.25 19.81
N PHE A 437 -8.85 -25.85 18.80
CA PHE A 437 -7.40 -26.06 18.78
C PHE A 437 -6.68 -25.18 19.80
N TYR A 438 -7.10 -23.92 19.97
CA TYR A 438 -6.57 -22.98 20.97
C TYR A 438 -6.82 -23.44 22.40
N GLU A 439 -7.91 -24.17 22.65
CA GLU A 439 -8.14 -24.85 23.93
C GLU A 439 -7.25 -26.09 24.09
N GLN A 440 -7.12 -26.95 23.07
CA GLN A 440 -6.32 -28.18 23.15
C GLN A 440 -4.81 -27.95 23.32
N HIS A 441 -4.21 -26.94 22.66
CA HIS A 441 -2.77 -26.67 22.77
C HIS A 441 -2.38 -25.85 24.01
N SER A 442 -3.35 -25.20 24.67
CA SER A 442 -3.12 -24.51 25.94
C SER A 442 -2.85 -25.47 27.12
N HIS A 443 -3.25 -26.74 26.99
CA HIS A 443 -3.07 -27.76 28.02
C HIS A 443 -1.68 -28.45 28.00
N MET A 444 -0.94 -28.41 26.88
CA MET A 444 0.37 -29.07 26.79
C MET A 444 1.55 -28.28 27.39
N HIS A 445 1.42 -26.96 27.57
CA HIS A 445 2.51 -26.10 28.09
C HIS A 445 2.36 -25.70 29.57
N ALA A 446 1.46 -26.34 30.33
CA ALA A 446 1.17 -26.00 31.72
C ALA A 446 2.17 -26.56 32.76
N THR A 447 3.44 -26.77 32.40
CA THR A 447 4.49 -27.20 33.33
C THR A 447 5.71 -26.28 33.26
N GLY A 448 5.63 -25.11 33.92
CA GLY A 448 6.82 -24.30 34.22
C GLY A 448 6.63 -22.80 34.08
N SER A 449 6.48 -22.12 35.23
CA SER A 449 6.61 -20.68 35.49
C SER A 449 5.72 -19.70 34.69
N MET A 450 4.80 -19.07 35.45
CA MET A 450 3.82 -18.01 35.10
C MET A 450 2.67 -18.43 34.16
N PRO A 451 1.39 -18.21 34.55
CA PRO A 451 0.27 -18.44 33.65
C PRO A 451 0.37 -17.43 32.50
N ARG A 452 0.71 -17.91 31.30
CA ARG A 452 0.55 -17.15 30.06
C ARG A 452 -0.89 -16.61 30.06
N ARG A 453 -1.08 -15.30 30.23
CA ARG A 453 -2.40 -14.69 30.07
C ARG A 453 -2.90 -15.08 28.69
N ARG A 454 -4.10 -15.66 28.65
CA ARG A 454 -4.68 -16.33 27.48
C ARG A 454 -4.72 -15.37 26.27
N PRO A 455 -4.21 -15.76 25.09
CA PRO A 455 -4.39 -14.98 23.85
C PRO A 455 -5.85 -14.76 23.47
N LEU A 456 -6.77 -15.62 23.96
CA LEU A 456 -8.21 -15.44 23.80
C LEU A 456 -8.69 -14.07 24.33
N HIS A 457 -8.09 -13.58 25.43
CA HIS A 457 -8.42 -12.25 25.92
C HIS A 457 -7.92 -11.16 24.99
N LEU A 458 -6.92 -11.37 24.14
CA LEU A 458 -6.36 -10.32 23.31
C LEU A 458 -7.04 -10.22 21.94
N THR A 459 -7.47 -11.34 21.37
CA THR A 459 -8.39 -11.34 20.23
C THR A 459 -9.81 -10.95 20.65
N GLN A 460 -10.28 -11.39 21.82
CA GLN A 460 -11.54 -10.86 22.38
C GLN A 460 -11.39 -9.41 22.82
N GLU A 461 -10.27 -8.94 23.38
CA GLU A 461 -10.02 -7.53 23.70
C GLU A 461 -9.76 -6.70 22.47
N LEU A 462 -9.25 -7.22 21.34
CA LEU A 462 -9.19 -6.49 20.07
C LEU A 462 -10.58 -6.41 19.43
N ILE A 463 -11.39 -7.48 19.53
CA ILE A 463 -12.80 -7.50 19.12
C ILE A 463 -13.68 -6.65 20.08
N VAL A 464 -13.31 -6.55 21.37
CA VAL A 464 -13.96 -5.73 22.41
C VAL A 464 -13.38 -4.31 22.47
N SER A 465 -12.17 -4.09 21.97
CA SER A 465 -11.56 -2.77 21.71
C SER A 465 -12.17 -2.15 20.46
N TYR A 466 -12.50 -2.98 19.46
CA TYR A 466 -13.43 -2.61 18.40
C TYR A 466 -14.83 -2.28 18.95
N LYS A 467 -15.18 -2.74 20.17
CA LYS A 467 -16.39 -2.33 20.92
C LYS A 467 -16.18 -1.11 21.84
N SER A 468 -14.97 -0.55 21.95
CA SER A 468 -14.77 0.80 22.50
C SER A 468 -14.65 1.83 21.37
N ASN A 469 -15.63 1.82 20.47
CA ASN A 469 -15.88 3.00 19.64
C ASN A 469 -16.29 4.12 20.60
N ALA A 470 -15.65 5.29 20.55
CA ALA A 470 -16.02 6.45 21.36
C ALA A 470 -17.52 6.79 21.25
N ASN A 471 -18.16 6.42 20.13
CA ASN A 471 -19.60 6.57 19.91
C ASN A 471 -20.47 5.49 20.60
N ALA A 472 -19.93 4.30 20.88
CA ALA A 472 -20.66 3.17 21.48
C ALA A 472 -20.47 3.06 23.01
N THR A 473 -19.38 3.62 23.57
CA THR A 473 -19.12 3.64 25.02
C THR A 473 -20.29 4.21 25.85
N PRO A 474 -20.93 5.34 25.46
CA PRO A 474 -22.07 5.86 26.21
C PRO A 474 -23.27 4.91 26.26
N LEU A 475 -23.53 4.19 25.15
CA LEU A 475 -24.60 3.21 25.07
C LEU A 475 -24.28 1.99 25.92
N ARG A 476 -23.06 1.45 25.80
CA ARG A 476 -22.58 0.32 26.60
C ARG A 476 -22.68 0.61 28.09
N ASP A 477 -22.18 1.76 28.53
CA ASP A 477 -22.21 2.14 29.94
C ASP A 477 -23.64 2.39 30.43
N LYS A 478 -24.56 2.81 29.55
CA LYS A 478 -25.98 2.93 29.89
C LYS A 478 -26.64 1.56 30.05
N VAL A 479 -26.34 0.61 29.16
CA VAL A 479 -26.82 -0.78 29.22
C VAL A 479 -26.29 -1.50 30.46
N LEU A 480 -24.98 -1.39 30.74
CA LEU A 480 -24.35 -2.03 31.90
C LEU A 480 -24.83 -1.47 33.25
N ARG A 481 -25.32 -0.21 33.28
CA ARG A 481 -25.90 0.43 34.47
C ARG A 481 -27.40 0.19 34.62
N HIS A 482 -28.05 -0.46 33.65
CA HIS A 482 -29.47 -0.79 33.72
C HIS A 482 -29.64 -2.24 34.17
N GLU A 483 -30.30 -2.42 35.31
CA GLU A 483 -30.73 -3.73 35.75
C GLU A 483 -32.06 -4.11 35.10
N PHE A 484 -32.20 -5.36 34.69
CA PHE A 484 -33.46 -5.90 34.20
C PHE A 484 -34.45 -6.03 35.36
N ARG A 485 -35.53 -5.22 35.33
CA ARG A 485 -36.54 -5.18 36.40
C ARG A 485 -37.81 -5.95 36.08
N GLY A 486 -37.96 -6.47 34.86
CA GLY A 486 -39.14 -7.21 34.44
C GLY A 486 -40.45 -6.41 34.56
N GLU A 487 -40.37 -5.09 34.45
CA GLU A 487 -41.51 -4.18 34.55
C GLU A 487 -42.49 -4.44 33.40
N THR A 488 -43.76 -4.68 33.73
CA THR A 488 -44.85 -4.87 32.76
C THR A 488 -45.01 -3.61 31.90
N ASP A 489 -45.31 -3.78 30.61
CA ASP A 489 -45.60 -2.70 29.64
C ASP A 489 -44.44 -1.72 29.34
N LEU A 490 -43.32 -1.78 30.07
CA LEU A 490 -42.16 -0.89 29.87
C LEU A 490 -41.57 -1.01 28.45
N MET A 491 -41.57 -2.23 27.89
CA MET A 491 -41.09 -2.46 26.53
C MET A 491 -42.04 -1.84 25.50
N GLU A 492 -43.37 -1.99 25.67
CA GLU A 492 -44.38 -1.38 24.81
C GLU A 492 -44.23 0.16 24.79
N ASP A 493 -44.10 0.79 25.96
CA ASP A 493 -43.97 2.24 26.08
C ASP A 493 -42.70 2.78 25.40
N ASN A 494 -41.56 2.12 25.63
CA ASN A 494 -40.28 2.57 25.08
C ASN A 494 -40.17 2.27 23.59
N PHE A 495 -40.67 1.12 23.13
CA PHE A 495 -40.72 0.79 21.72
C PHE A 495 -41.73 1.69 20.98
N GLY A 496 -42.85 2.01 21.63
CA GLY A 496 -43.84 2.99 21.17
C GLY A 496 -43.22 4.33 20.83
N LYS A 497 -42.37 4.88 21.70
CA LYS A 497 -41.64 6.15 21.42
C LYS A 497 -40.77 6.07 20.17
N ILE A 498 -40.14 4.93 19.88
CA ILE A 498 -39.34 4.78 18.65
C ILE A 498 -40.26 4.87 17.42
N VAL A 499 -41.42 4.21 17.47
CA VAL A 499 -42.40 4.26 16.39
C VAL A 499 -42.99 5.66 16.23
N ASP A 500 -43.50 6.21 17.31
CA ASP A 500 -44.32 7.42 17.31
C ASP A 500 -43.45 8.68 17.13
N ASP A 501 -42.29 8.77 17.80
CA ASP A 501 -41.46 9.99 17.76
C ASP A 501 -40.39 9.95 16.67
N VAL A 502 -39.87 8.76 16.31
CA VAL A 502 -38.74 8.64 15.37
C VAL A 502 -39.21 8.21 13.98
N LEU A 503 -39.97 7.12 13.87
CA LEU A 503 -40.35 6.58 12.56
C LEU A 503 -41.40 7.44 11.86
N TRP A 504 -42.42 7.90 12.58
CA TRP A 504 -43.53 8.68 12.01
C TRP A 504 -43.05 9.95 11.27
N ASN A 505 -42.06 10.63 11.85
CA ASN A 505 -41.44 11.83 11.30
C ASN A 505 -40.53 11.54 10.09
N ARG A 506 -40.10 10.29 9.93
CA ARG A 506 -39.23 9.85 8.84
C ARG A 506 -39.99 9.20 7.67
N LEU A 507 -41.25 8.81 7.87
CA LEU A 507 -42.10 8.36 6.77
C LEU A 507 -42.30 9.47 5.72
N PRO A 508 -42.48 9.12 4.43
CA PRO A 508 -42.89 10.06 3.41
C PRO A 508 -44.22 10.76 3.80
N PRO A 509 -44.39 12.05 3.45
CA PRO A 509 -45.64 12.74 3.68
C PRO A 509 -46.77 12.10 2.88
N ASP A 510 -47.97 12.09 3.47
CA ASP A 510 -49.19 11.64 2.84
C ASP A 510 -49.46 12.47 1.57
N LYS A 511 -49.56 11.78 0.41
CA LYS A 511 -49.82 12.43 -0.88
C LYS A 511 -51.23 13.01 -0.99
N THR A 512 -52.12 12.73 -0.04
CA THR A 512 -53.53 13.16 -0.06
C THR A 512 -53.81 14.42 0.77
N ARG A 513 -52.89 14.84 1.65
CA ARG A 513 -53.02 16.08 2.42
C ARG A 513 -52.33 17.24 1.72
N HIS A 514 -53.11 18.07 1.02
CA HIS A 514 -52.66 19.32 0.42
C HIS A 514 -52.06 20.27 1.47
N THR A 515 -50.74 20.31 1.58
CA THR A 515 -50.02 21.41 2.24
C THR A 515 -48.98 21.98 1.29
N TRP A 516 -49.17 23.24 0.91
CA TRP A 516 -48.26 24.06 0.10
C TRP A 516 -47.27 24.80 1.04
N PRO A 517 -46.01 25.06 0.65
CA PRO A 517 -45.36 24.87 -0.66
C PRO A 517 -44.48 23.60 -0.75
N PRO A 518 -44.16 23.10 -1.96
CA PRO A 518 -43.41 21.87 -2.16
C PRO A 518 -41.92 22.06 -1.85
N ARG A 519 -41.41 21.41 -0.79
CA ARG A 519 -39.97 21.21 -0.63
C ARG A 519 -39.46 20.22 -1.68
N PRO A 520 -38.22 20.38 -2.21
CA PRO A 520 -37.70 19.50 -3.25
C PRO A 520 -37.74 18.03 -2.79
N PHE A 521 -38.34 17.19 -3.63
CA PHE A 521 -38.58 15.77 -3.39
C PHE A 521 -37.26 15.00 -3.31
N SER A 522 -36.69 14.88 -2.12
CA SER A 522 -35.79 13.75 -1.83
C SER A 522 -36.68 12.53 -1.55
N LYS A 523 -36.54 11.46 -2.34
CA LYS A 523 -37.07 10.15 -1.95
C LYS A 523 -36.43 9.79 -0.61
N LYS A 524 -37.15 9.91 0.51
CA LYS A 524 -36.63 9.43 1.79
C LYS A 524 -36.34 7.94 1.66
N LYS A 525 -35.11 7.55 2.00
CA LYS A 525 -34.62 6.18 1.85
C LYS A 525 -35.40 5.22 2.77
N PRO A 526 -35.57 3.94 2.39
CA PRO A 526 -36.08 2.90 3.27
C PRO A 526 -35.34 2.88 4.63
N ILE A 527 -36.06 2.51 5.69
CA ILE A 527 -35.53 2.47 7.05
C ILE A 527 -35.49 1.02 7.53
N SER A 528 -34.31 0.55 7.91
CA SER A 528 -34.13 -0.76 8.55
C SER A 528 -33.73 -0.55 10.00
N ILE A 529 -34.47 -1.17 10.92
CA ILE A 529 -34.19 -1.14 12.36
C ILE A 529 -33.79 -2.55 12.79
N PHE A 530 -32.58 -2.65 13.33
CA PHE A 530 -32.06 -3.88 13.93
C PHE A 530 -32.19 -3.78 15.45
N ILE A 531 -32.85 -4.75 16.05
CA ILE A 531 -33.14 -4.82 17.48
C ILE A 531 -32.40 -6.02 18.04
N LEU A 532 -31.35 -5.77 18.81
CA LEU A 532 -30.63 -6.81 19.54
C LEU A 532 -31.37 -7.07 20.84
N THR A 533 -31.85 -8.29 21.06
CA THR A 533 -32.63 -8.62 22.26
C THR A 533 -32.55 -10.09 22.64
N ASP A 534 -32.80 -10.44 23.90
CA ASP A 534 -33.09 -11.82 24.33
C ASP A 534 -34.58 -12.17 24.27
N GLY A 535 -35.44 -11.21 23.91
CA GLY A 535 -36.90 -11.38 23.86
C GLY A 535 -37.58 -11.37 25.24
N ARG A 536 -36.82 -11.23 26.33
CA ARG A 536 -37.35 -11.30 27.69
C ARG A 536 -37.80 -9.92 28.15
N TRP A 537 -39.07 -9.62 27.96
CA TRP A 537 -39.61 -8.26 28.08
C TRP A 537 -40.64 -8.08 29.20
N GLY A 538 -40.77 -9.06 30.10
CA GLY A 538 -41.77 -9.04 31.18
C GLY A 538 -43.08 -9.72 30.77
N LYS A 539 -44.05 -9.72 31.68
CA LYS A 539 -45.27 -10.56 31.58
C LYS A 539 -46.23 -10.17 30.44
N ASN A 540 -46.26 -8.89 30.07
CA ASN A 540 -47.05 -8.36 28.95
C ASN A 540 -46.18 -7.33 28.23
N PRO A 541 -45.44 -7.73 27.18
CA PRO A 541 -44.46 -6.84 26.58
C PRO A 541 -45.03 -5.89 25.53
N GLY A 542 -46.19 -6.21 24.96
CA GLY A 542 -47.02 -5.32 24.12
C GLY A 542 -46.35 -4.74 22.86
N VAL A 543 -45.20 -5.28 22.45
CA VAL A 543 -44.38 -4.78 21.32
C VAL A 543 -45.15 -4.78 19.99
N GLU A 544 -46.10 -5.69 19.83
CA GLU A 544 -46.96 -5.77 18.65
C GLU A 544 -47.87 -4.54 18.50
N ASN A 545 -48.22 -3.84 19.59
CA ASN A 545 -49.17 -2.73 19.56
C ASN A 545 -48.60 -1.49 18.82
N PRO A 546 -47.37 -1.02 19.10
CA PRO A 546 -46.70 -0.02 18.28
C PRO A 546 -46.52 -0.43 16.82
N ILE A 547 -46.19 -1.70 16.56
CA ILE A 547 -46.01 -2.22 15.19
C ILE A 547 -47.34 -2.15 14.43
N LYS A 548 -48.46 -2.54 15.06
CA LYS A 548 -49.81 -2.38 14.50
C LYS A 548 -50.13 -0.93 14.15
N ARG A 549 -49.79 0.01 15.04
CA ARG A 549 -50.01 1.45 14.78
C ARG A 549 -49.23 1.92 13.55
N LEU A 550 -47.96 1.51 13.42
CA LEU A 550 -47.13 1.85 12.28
C LEU A 550 -47.68 1.27 10.97
N MET A 551 -48.07 -0.01 10.97
CA MET A 551 -48.63 -0.68 9.80
C MET A 551 -49.87 0.05 9.28
N ARG A 552 -50.80 0.43 10.17
CA ARG A 552 -52.00 1.20 9.80
C ARG A 552 -51.64 2.54 9.17
N GLU A 553 -50.67 3.26 9.73
CA GLU A 553 -50.24 4.54 9.17
C GLU A 553 -49.56 4.37 7.79
N MET A 554 -48.77 3.31 7.61
CA MET A 554 -48.15 3.00 6.32
C MET A 554 -49.21 2.65 5.26
N GLU A 555 -50.26 1.93 5.66
CA GLU A 555 -51.40 1.59 4.81
C GLU A 555 -52.20 2.84 4.42
N ASP A 556 -52.56 3.70 5.40
CA ASP A 556 -53.26 4.97 5.18
C ASP A 556 -52.49 5.88 4.20
N ARG A 557 -51.15 5.90 4.30
CA ARG A 557 -50.26 6.67 3.42
C ARG A 557 -49.92 5.97 2.10
N LYS A 558 -50.44 4.76 1.85
CA LYS A 558 -50.17 3.92 0.66
C LYS A 558 -48.68 3.68 0.42
N LEU A 559 -47.93 3.41 1.48
CA LEU A 559 -46.50 3.16 1.43
C LEU A 559 -46.20 1.68 1.13
N SER A 560 -45.07 1.43 0.46
CA SER A 560 -44.58 0.05 0.26
C SER A 560 -44.21 -0.59 1.60
N ARG A 561 -44.45 -1.90 1.75
CA ARG A 561 -43.97 -2.70 2.88
C ARG A 561 -42.46 -2.58 3.09
N THR A 562 -41.70 -2.36 2.02
CA THR A 562 -40.24 -2.20 2.06
C THR A 562 -39.79 -0.83 2.59
N CYS A 563 -40.70 0.05 3.00
CA CYS A 563 -40.35 1.39 3.47
C CYS A 563 -39.79 1.37 4.90
N VAL A 564 -40.28 0.46 5.75
CA VAL A 564 -39.76 0.23 7.11
C VAL A 564 -39.66 -1.26 7.36
N MET A 565 -38.55 -1.69 7.95
CA MET A 565 -38.28 -3.08 8.33
C MET A 565 -37.77 -3.13 9.77
N PHE A 566 -38.30 -4.07 10.55
CA PHE A 566 -37.78 -4.47 11.86
C PHE A 566 -37.13 -5.84 11.76
N GLN A 567 -35.87 -5.93 12.19
CA GLN A 567 -35.14 -7.17 12.33
C GLN A 567 -34.82 -7.39 13.81
N PHE A 568 -35.44 -8.38 14.44
CA PHE A 568 -35.11 -8.81 15.78
C PHE A 568 -34.00 -9.86 15.73
N LEU A 569 -32.87 -9.55 16.35
CA LEU A 569 -31.69 -10.40 16.44
C LEU A 569 -31.58 -10.94 17.87
N ARG A 570 -31.92 -12.23 18.03
CA ARG A 570 -31.99 -12.91 19.32
C ARG A 570 -30.59 -13.26 19.86
N PHE A 571 -30.30 -12.87 21.10
CA PHE A 571 -29.18 -13.42 21.89
C PHE A 571 -29.71 -14.21 23.10
N GLY A 572 -29.02 -15.29 23.48
CA GLY A 572 -29.42 -16.12 24.62
C GLY A 572 -30.66 -16.99 24.36
N ASP A 573 -30.86 -18.01 25.20
CA ASP A 573 -31.79 -19.12 24.96
C ASP A 573 -32.94 -19.21 25.97
N ASP A 574 -33.39 -18.06 26.49
CA ASP A 574 -34.55 -18.00 27.38
C ASP A 574 -35.83 -18.42 26.65
N THR A 575 -36.55 -19.38 27.23
CA THR A 575 -37.73 -19.98 26.61
C THR A 575 -38.90 -18.99 26.43
N GLU A 576 -39.06 -18.05 27.36
CA GLU A 576 -40.09 -17.00 27.25
C GLU A 576 -39.70 -15.99 26.17
N GLY A 577 -38.41 -15.65 26.10
CA GLY A 577 -37.88 -14.77 25.07
C GLY A 577 -37.99 -15.32 23.64
N ILE A 578 -37.71 -16.60 23.44
CA ILE A 578 -37.91 -17.29 22.16
C ILE A 578 -39.38 -17.22 21.75
N ARG A 579 -40.31 -17.54 22.66
CA ARG A 579 -41.76 -17.51 22.38
C ARG A 579 -42.26 -16.11 21.97
N ASN A 580 -41.79 -15.06 22.64
CA ASN A 580 -42.18 -13.69 22.31
C ASN A 580 -41.72 -13.29 20.89
N LEU A 581 -40.51 -13.70 20.51
CA LEU A 581 -39.94 -13.39 19.22
C LEU A 581 -40.52 -14.23 18.06
N GLU A 582 -40.86 -15.49 18.33
CA GLU A 582 -41.62 -16.35 17.41
C GLU A 582 -43.03 -15.78 17.17
N TYR A 583 -43.71 -15.35 18.25
CA TYR A 583 -45.01 -14.68 18.15
C TYR A 583 -44.94 -13.44 17.25
N LEU A 584 -43.95 -12.57 17.43
CA LEU A 584 -43.76 -11.38 16.58
C LEU A 584 -43.49 -11.72 15.11
N ASN A 585 -42.76 -12.81 14.84
CA ASN A 585 -42.49 -13.27 13.49
C ASN A 585 -43.77 -13.79 12.79
N SER A 586 -44.62 -14.53 13.52
CA SER A 586 -45.92 -14.96 13.00
C SER A 586 -46.93 -13.80 12.88
N PHE A 587 -46.86 -12.86 13.82
CA PHE A 587 -47.79 -11.74 13.95
C PHE A 587 -47.83 -10.85 12.69
N GLY A 588 -46.67 -10.59 12.07
CA GLY A 588 -46.60 -9.79 10.84
C GLY A 588 -47.32 -10.43 9.64
N ARG A 589 -47.42 -11.77 9.61
CA ARG A 589 -48.04 -12.52 8.50
C ARG A 589 -49.56 -12.41 8.49
N ASP A 590 -50.18 -12.37 9.67
CA ASP A 590 -51.64 -12.32 9.82
C ASP A 590 -52.27 -10.99 9.34
N TYR A 591 -51.46 -9.93 9.23
CA TYR A 591 -51.89 -8.60 8.78
C TYR A 591 -51.52 -8.28 7.32
N GLY A 592 -50.96 -9.25 6.57
CA GLY A 592 -50.59 -9.07 5.17
C GLY A 592 -49.41 -8.10 4.92
N PHE A 593 -48.73 -7.67 6.00
CA PHE A 593 -47.64 -6.71 5.98
C PHE A 593 -46.42 -7.29 6.72
N ASP A 594 -45.61 -8.05 5.99
CA ASP A 594 -44.43 -8.73 6.54
C ASP A 594 -43.23 -7.77 6.66
N ILE A 595 -43.22 -6.95 7.72
CA ILE A 595 -42.15 -5.97 8.00
C ILE A 595 -41.30 -6.37 9.22
N VAL A 596 -41.58 -7.51 9.86
CA VAL A 596 -40.91 -7.99 11.07
C VAL A 596 -40.29 -9.34 10.79
N ASP A 597 -38.98 -9.47 10.96
CA ASP A 597 -38.27 -10.75 10.89
C ASP A 597 -37.46 -10.98 12.16
N THR A 598 -37.32 -12.24 12.57
CA THR A 598 -36.61 -12.66 13.78
C THR A 598 -35.54 -13.70 13.43
N ARG A 599 -34.30 -13.49 13.87
CA ARG A 599 -33.20 -14.46 13.70
C ARG A 599 -32.33 -14.61 14.95
N PRO A 600 -31.87 -15.83 15.30
CA PRO A 600 -30.85 -16.00 16.33
C PRO A 600 -29.48 -15.50 15.84
N ILE A 601 -28.75 -14.80 16.69
CA ILE A 601 -27.37 -14.37 16.39
C ILE A 601 -26.44 -15.58 16.38
N GLU A 602 -26.67 -16.53 17.27
CA GLU A 602 -25.95 -17.81 17.27
C GLU A 602 -26.48 -18.71 16.16
N GLY A 603 -25.60 -19.13 15.26
CA GLY A 603 -25.92 -20.06 14.18
C GLY A 603 -26.35 -19.41 12.85
N SER A 604 -26.68 -18.12 12.83
CA SER A 604 -26.98 -17.39 11.58
C SER A 604 -25.72 -16.73 11.00
N SER A 605 -25.62 -16.66 9.68
CA SER A 605 -24.59 -15.86 9.00
C SER A 605 -24.90 -14.36 9.09
N VAL A 606 -23.88 -13.51 9.01
CA VAL A 606 -24.08 -12.05 8.94
C VAL A 606 -24.95 -11.70 7.74
N TYR A 607 -24.80 -12.39 6.62
CA TYR A 607 -25.64 -12.13 5.44
C TYR A 607 -27.14 -12.38 5.74
N GLU A 608 -27.47 -13.49 6.39
CA GLU A 608 -28.85 -13.81 6.80
C GLU A 608 -29.41 -12.80 7.80
N MET A 609 -28.57 -12.30 8.73
CA MET A 609 -28.98 -11.27 9.69
C MET A 609 -29.39 -9.95 9.04
N PHE A 610 -28.87 -9.62 7.84
CA PHE A 610 -29.11 -8.34 7.15
C PHE A 610 -30.02 -8.44 5.91
N ARG A 611 -30.36 -9.65 5.45
CA ARG A 611 -31.18 -9.88 4.23
C ARG A 611 -32.68 -10.06 4.48
N GLY A 612 -33.13 -10.16 5.74
CA GLY A 612 -34.54 -10.40 6.12
C GLY A 612 -35.56 -9.49 5.41
N SER A 613 -36.82 -9.95 5.36
CA SER A 613 -38.05 -9.41 4.70
C SER A 613 -37.96 -8.77 3.30
N ILE A 614 -36.77 -8.68 2.67
CA ILE A 614 -36.55 -8.12 1.32
C ILE A 614 -36.80 -9.17 0.22
N SER A 615 -36.73 -10.47 0.52
CA SER A 615 -37.04 -11.55 -0.42
C SER A 615 -38.23 -12.38 0.02
N GLN A 616 -39.29 -12.38 -0.79
CA GLN A 616 -40.47 -13.25 -0.62
C GLN A 616 -40.20 -14.75 -0.89
N ASN A 617 -38.93 -15.14 -1.09
CA ASN A 617 -38.53 -16.44 -1.65
C ASN A 617 -37.68 -17.32 -0.70
N SER A 618 -37.61 -17.02 0.59
CA SER A 618 -36.78 -17.78 1.55
C SER A 618 -37.56 -18.54 2.63
N ASP A 619 -38.88 -18.55 2.58
CA ASP A 619 -39.72 -19.22 3.59
C ASP A 619 -40.31 -20.56 3.14
N ASN A 620 -39.97 -21.04 1.93
CA ASN A 620 -40.44 -22.33 1.41
C ASN A 620 -39.41 -23.47 1.58
N SER A 621 -38.39 -23.32 2.42
CA SER A 621 -37.36 -24.37 2.61
C SER A 621 -37.43 -25.12 3.94
N ASP A 622 -38.34 -24.78 4.85
CA ASP A 622 -38.40 -25.43 6.17
C ASP A 622 -39.57 -26.42 6.33
N ASP A 623 -40.25 -26.78 5.24
CA ASP A 623 -41.13 -27.97 5.18
C ASP A 623 -40.72 -28.84 3.97
N ILE A 624 -39.78 -29.78 4.20
CA ILE A 624 -39.68 -31.16 3.65
C ILE A 624 -38.59 -31.92 4.41
#